data_AF-A0AA44JBF4-F1
#
_entry.id   AF-A0AA44JBF4-F1
#
_cell.length_a   1.000
_cell.length_b   1.000
_cell.length_c   1.000
_cell.angle_alpha   90.00
_cell.angle_beta   90.00
_cell.angle_gamma   90.00
#
_symmetry.space_group_name_H-M   'P 1'
#
loop_
_entity.id
_entity.type
_entity.pdbx_description
1 polymer ?
#
loop_
_entity_poly.entity_id
_entity_poly.type
_entity_poly.pdbx_seq_one_letter_code
_entity_poly.pdbx_strand_id
1 'polypeptide(L)'
;MKTIITAAVITLAVSTGASAFEPRIERLLGQYDAYNDICRGSSGDEKATQSACDSRGEVSMLLGREGLCYGKDGQAGYQMKWHKCGKGSIRP
;
A
#
# COMPACT_ATOMS: atom_id res chain seq x y z
N MET A 1 17.28 -11.45 58.04
CA MET A 1 17.88 -11.98 56.80
C MET A 1 16.88 -12.95 56.16
N LYS A 2 16.14 -12.52 55.13
CA LYS A 2 15.26 -13.36 54.31
C LYS A 2 15.18 -12.74 52.92
N THR A 3 16.05 -13.21 52.02
CA THR A 3 16.08 -12.85 50.60
C THR A 3 14.98 -13.63 49.88
N ILE A 4 14.01 -12.92 49.31
CA ILE A 4 12.97 -13.49 48.44
C ILE A 4 13.45 -13.33 47.00
N ILE A 5 13.71 -14.44 46.32
CA ILE A 5 14.13 -14.48 44.91
C ILE A 5 12.86 -14.37 44.07
N THR A 6 12.62 -13.22 43.46
CA THR A 6 11.52 -13.04 42.50
C THR A 6 11.93 -13.64 41.15
N ALA A 7 11.31 -14.74 40.76
CA ALA A 7 11.47 -15.30 39.42
C ALA A 7 10.79 -14.37 38.40
N ALA A 8 11.58 -13.73 37.53
CA ALA A 8 11.07 -12.91 36.43
C ALA A 8 10.60 -13.83 35.30
N VAL A 9 9.29 -13.94 35.11
CA VAL A 9 8.68 -14.61 33.95
C VAL A 9 8.73 -13.63 32.78
N ILE A 10 9.66 -13.84 31.85
CA ILE A 10 9.76 -13.04 30.61
C ILE A 10 8.76 -13.61 29.61
N THR A 11 7.63 -12.93 29.44
CA THR A 11 6.68 -13.20 28.34
C THR A 11 7.25 -12.64 27.03
N LEU A 12 7.71 -13.54 26.16
CA LEU A 12 8.09 -13.21 24.78
C LEU A 12 6.80 -12.93 23.97
N ALA A 13 6.53 -11.66 23.68
CA ALA A 13 5.50 -11.28 22.74
C ALA A 13 5.93 -11.67 21.31
N VAL A 14 5.26 -12.67 20.74
CA VAL A 14 5.45 -13.07 19.33
C VAL A 14 4.70 -12.06 18.45
N SER A 15 5.44 -11.19 17.76
CA SER A 15 4.88 -10.29 16.76
C SER A 15 4.67 -11.04 15.44
N THR A 16 3.44 -11.49 15.19
CA THR A 16 2.99 -11.93 13.87
C THR A 16 2.84 -10.71 12.95
N GLY A 17 3.96 -10.24 12.40
CA GLY A 17 4.03 -9.02 11.62
C GLY A 17 3.53 -9.18 10.18
N ALA A 18 2.21 -9.19 9.98
CA ALA A 18 1.67 -8.60 8.76
C ALA A 18 1.76 -7.09 8.94
N SER A 19 2.78 -6.44 8.34
CA SER A 19 2.87 -4.99 8.37
C SER A 19 1.74 -4.40 7.53
N ALA A 20 0.65 -4.04 8.19
CA ALA A 20 -0.32 -3.08 7.66
C ALA A 20 0.40 -1.77 7.33
N PHE A 21 -0.06 -1.06 6.30
CA PHE A 21 0.48 0.26 6.02
C PHE A 21 0.00 1.26 7.08
N GLU A 22 0.68 2.40 7.19
CA GLU A 22 0.18 3.48 8.04
C GLU A 22 -1.25 3.87 7.60
N PRO A 23 -2.16 4.24 8.52
CA PRO A 23 -3.57 4.51 8.19
C PRO A 23 -3.78 5.53 7.06
N ARG A 24 -2.86 6.51 6.95
CA ARG A 24 -2.84 7.47 5.83
C ARG A 24 -2.61 6.79 4.48
N ILE A 25 -1.67 5.85 4.42
CA ILE A 25 -1.33 5.10 3.22
C ILE A 25 -2.48 4.16 2.86
N GLU A 26 -3.10 3.50 3.83
CA GLU A 26 -4.28 2.64 3.59
C GLU A 26 -5.43 3.43 2.96
N ARG A 27 -5.68 4.66 3.45
CA ARG A 27 -6.68 5.53 2.83
C ARG A 27 -6.32 5.89 1.38
N LEU A 28 -5.06 6.20 1.09
CA LEU A 28 -4.62 6.49 -0.27
C LEU A 28 -4.75 5.26 -1.18
N LEU A 29 -4.45 4.05 -0.68
CA LEU A 29 -4.65 2.81 -1.41
C LEU A 29 -6.13 2.58 -1.73
N GLY A 30 -7.03 2.79 -0.77
CA GLY A 30 -8.47 2.69 -1.00
C GLY A 30 -8.98 3.73 -2.02
N GLN A 31 -8.46 4.96 -1.99
CA GLN A 31 -8.79 5.96 -3.01
C GLN A 31 -8.27 5.56 -4.39
N TYR A 32 -7.03 5.06 -4.47
CA TYR A 32 -6.47 4.57 -5.72
C TYR A 32 -7.33 3.45 -6.31
N ASP A 33 -7.71 2.46 -5.51
CA ASP A 33 -8.51 1.32 -5.95
C ASP A 33 -9.88 1.78 -6.49
N ALA A 34 -10.57 2.66 -5.75
CA ALA A 34 -11.86 3.21 -6.19
C ALA A 34 -11.76 3.95 -7.54
N TYR A 35 -10.75 4.82 -7.71
CA TYR A 35 -10.55 5.52 -8.99
C TYR A 35 -10.09 4.59 -10.10
N ASN A 36 -9.29 3.58 -9.77
CA ASN A 36 -8.80 2.61 -10.72
C ASN A 36 -9.92 1.74 -11.29
N ASP A 37 -10.85 1.32 -10.45
CA ASP A 37 -12.00 0.51 -10.87
C ASP A 37 -12.86 1.25 -11.88
N ILE A 38 -13.13 2.54 -11.65
CA ILE A 38 -13.85 3.39 -12.61
C ILE A 38 -13.00 3.59 -13.88
N CYS A 39 -11.75 4.01 -13.73
CA CYS A 39 -10.87 4.32 -14.87
C CYS A 39 -10.67 3.12 -15.81
N ARG A 40 -10.62 1.90 -15.28
CA ARG A 40 -10.38 0.68 -16.07
C ARG A 40 -11.66 -0.08 -16.43
N GLY A 41 -12.75 0.16 -15.71
CA GLY A 41 -14.01 -0.56 -15.87
C GLY A 41 -15.08 0.19 -16.67
N SER A 42 -14.94 1.51 -16.86
CA SER A 42 -15.95 2.35 -17.52
C SER A 42 -15.57 2.77 -18.94
N SER A 43 -16.52 3.37 -19.67
CA SER A 43 -16.28 3.89 -21.02
C SER A 43 -15.33 5.09 -21.00
N GLY A 44 -14.30 5.09 -21.85
CA GLY A 44 -13.33 6.18 -21.95
C GLY A 44 -13.88 7.50 -22.50
N ASP A 45 -15.05 7.48 -23.14
CA ASP A 45 -15.69 8.69 -23.69
C ASP A 45 -16.44 9.50 -22.63
N GLU A 46 -16.69 8.91 -21.46
CA GLU A 46 -17.34 9.59 -20.35
C GLU A 46 -16.35 10.50 -19.63
N LYS A 47 -16.74 11.77 -19.45
CA LYS A 47 -15.95 12.75 -18.68
C LYS A 47 -15.64 12.24 -17.26
N ALA A 48 -16.56 11.51 -16.64
CA ALA A 48 -16.36 10.94 -15.31
C ALA A 48 -15.23 9.90 -15.29
N THR A 49 -15.12 9.05 -16.32
CA THR A 49 -14.02 8.09 -16.47
C THR A 49 -12.69 8.80 -16.61
N GLN A 50 -12.63 9.85 -17.42
CA GLN A 50 -11.41 10.66 -17.60
C GLN A 50 -10.96 11.29 -16.27
N SER A 51 -11.89 11.94 -15.56
CA SER A 51 -11.60 12.50 -14.23
C SER A 51 -11.14 11.44 -13.22
N ALA A 52 -11.69 10.24 -13.27
CA ALA A 52 -11.25 9.13 -12.41
C ALA A 52 -9.84 8.67 -12.77
N CYS A 53 -9.49 8.60 -14.06
CA CYS A 53 -8.14 8.27 -14.49
C CYS A 53 -7.10 9.31 -14.04
N ASP A 54 -7.43 10.60 -14.12
CA ASP A 54 -6.57 11.68 -13.63
C ASP A 54 -6.39 11.58 -12.11
N SER A 55 -7.49 11.42 -11.38
CA SER A 55 -7.48 11.25 -9.92
C SER A 55 -6.66 10.02 -9.49
N ARG A 56 -6.76 8.91 -10.24
CA ARG A 56 -5.92 7.72 -10.02
C ARG A 56 -4.44 8.08 -10.15
N GLY A 57 -4.06 8.85 -11.17
CA GLY A 57 -2.69 9.32 -11.38
C GLY A 57 -2.18 10.16 -10.21
N GLU A 58 -2.97 11.12 -9.74
CA GLU A 58 -2.61 11.98 -8.60
C GLU A 58 -2.40 11.18 -7.31
N VAL A 59 -3.31 10.23 -7.02
CA VAL A 59 -3.19 9.35 -5.84
C VAL A 59 -1.97 8.43 -5.98
N SER A 60 -1.66 7.97 -7.19
CA SER A 60 -0.44 7.17 -7.45
C SER A 60 0.83 7.95 -7.11
N MET A 61 0.91 9.22 -7.51
CA MET A 61 2.03 10.10 -7.14
C MET A 61 2.11 10.34 -5.62
N LEU A 62 0.96 10.49 -4.95
CA LEU A 62 0.91 10.59 -3.49
C LEU A 62 1.48 9.32 -2.82
N LEU A 63 1.07 8.14 -3.25
CA LEU A 63 1.61 6.86 -2.79
C LEU A 63 3.12 6.74 -3.05
N GLY A 64 3.57 7.22 -4.21
CA GLY A 64 5.00 7.32 -4.56
C GLY A 64 5.81 8.16 -3.56
N ARG A 65 5.26 9.29 -3.11
CA ARG A 65 5.89 10.14 -2.08
C ARG A 65 5.96 9.47 -0.70
N GLU A 66 5.02 8.57 -0.40
CA GLU A 66 5.04 7.73 0.81
C GLU A 66 5.98 6.50 0.67
N GLY A 67 6.73 6.40 -0.43
CA GLY A 67 7.69 5.33 -0.67
C GLY A 67 7.07 4.03 -1.18
N LEU A 68 5.86 4.08 -1.75
CA LEU A 68 5.25 2.93 -2.42
C LEU A 68 5.47 2.94 -3.93
N CYS A 69 5.60 1.75 -4.48
CA CYS A 69 5.80 1.48 -5.89
C CYS A 69 4.72 0.49 -6.38
N TYR A 70 4.39 0.53 -7.66
CA TYR A 70 3.34 -0.31 -8.25
C TYR A 70 3.94 -1.31 -9.23
N GLY A 71 4.07 -2.56 -8.79
CA GLY A 71 4.68 -3.62 -9.58
C GLY A 71 6.21 -3.56 -9.69
N LYS A 72 6.76 -4.58 -10.36
CA LYS A 72 8.19 -4.77 -10.57
C LYS A 72 8.50 -4.99 -12.04
N ASP A 73 9.76 -4.78 -12.41
CA ASP A 73 10.26 -5.01 -13.76
C ASP A 73 9.89 -6.41 -14.26
N GLY A 74 9.41 -6.49 -15.50
CA GLY A 74 9.00 -7.75 -16.14
C GLY A 74 7.62 -8.28 -15.74
N GLN A 75 6.89 -7.60 -14.84
CA GLN A 75 5.51 -7.97 -14.53
C GLN A 75 4.52 -7.49 -15.59
N ALA A 76 3.54 -8.32 -15.92
CA ALA A 76 2.35 -7.90 -16.65
C ALA A 76 1.44 -7.07 -15.71
N GLY A 77 0.63 -6.18 -16.28
CA GLY A 77 -0.20 -5.25 -15.49
C GLY A 77 -1.09 -5.94 -14.44
N TYR A 78 -1.66 -7.11 -14.75
CA TYR A 78 -2.52 -7.86 -13.80
C TYR A 78 -1.75 -8.46 -12.61
N GLN A 79 -0.42 -8.53 -12.68
CA GLN A 79 0.44 -9.04 -11.60
C GLN A 79 0.89 -7.92 -10.65
N MET A 80 0.76 -6.66 -11.08
CA MET A 80 1.28 -5.51 -10.34
C MET A 80 0.44 -5.25 -9.09
N LYS A 81 1.14 -4.93 -8.00
CA LYS A 81 0.54 -4.57 -6.70
C LYS A 81 1.35 -3.45 -6.07
N TRP A 82 0.69 -2.66 -5.23
CA TRP A 82 1.34 -1.68 -4.38
C TRP A 82 2.20 -2.38 -3.32
N HIS A 83 3.43 -1.91 -3.15
CA HIS A 83 4.38 -2.42 -2.16
C HIS A 83 5.43 -1.35 -1.83
N LYS A 84 6.17 -1.51 -0.73
CA LYS A 84 7.30 -0.61 -0.43
C LYS A 84 8.33 -0.68 -1.56
N CYS A 85 8.78 0.48 -2.02
CA CYS A 85 9.77 0.56 -3.09
C CYS A 85 11.06 -0.17 -2.69
N GLY A 86 11.61 -0.93 -3.64
CA GLY A 86 12.89 -1.59 -3.51
C GLY A 86 13.58 -1.72 -4.87
N LYS A 87 14.62 -2.56 -4.94
CA LYS A 87 15.31 -2.84 -6.20
C LYS A 87 14.34 -3.49 -7.20
N GLY A 88 14.29 -2.94 -8.41
CA GLY A 88 13.42 -3.41 -9.50
C GLY A 88 11.94 -3.09 -9.31
N SER A 89 11.59 -2.22 -8.36
CA SER A 89 10.23 -1.68 -8.22
C SER A 89 9.99 -0.54 -9.21
N ILE A 90 8.79 -0.49 -9.79
CA ILE A 90 8.39 0.56 -10.73
C ILE A 90 7.81 1.74 -9.95
N ARG A 91 8.37 2.93 -10.19
CA ARG A 91 7.85 4.16 -9.61
C ARG A 91 6.62 4.65 -10.39
N PRO A 92 5.60 5.19 -9.70
CA PRO A 92 4.44 5.77 -10.36
C PRO A 92 4.78 7.06 -11.11
#